data_AF-A0A9Q4MDI5-F1
#
_entry.id   AF-A0A9Q4MDI5-F1
#
_cell.length_a   1.000
_cell.length_b   1.000
_cell.length_c   1.000
_cell.angle_alpha   90.00
_cell.angle_beta   90.00
_cell.angle_gamma   90.00
#
_symmetry.space_group_name_H-M   'P 1'
#
loop_
_entity.id
_entity.type
_entity.pdbx_description
1 polymer ?
#
loop_
_entity_poly.entity_id
_entity_poly.type
_entity_poly.pdbx_seq_one_letter_code
_entity_poly.pdbx_strand_id
1 'polypeptide(L)' 'EIVAWGIDEESRSIHTAVLYGEPLLGEVWEALDRYLSPTWQHESGIRLSIQAACLYTGGTCGYTQAAYQYLRTRTD' A
#
# COMPACT_ATOMS: atom_id res chain seq x y z
N GLU A 1 -5.02 -1.70 4.87
CA GLU A 1 -5.20 -3.11 5.24
C GLU A 1 -4.48 -3.98 4.22
N ILE A 2 -3.83 -5.06 4.65
CA ILE A 2 -3.26 -6.12 3.80
C ILE A 2 -4.17 -7.34 3.92
N VAL A 3 -4.63 -7.81 2.77
CA VAL A 3 -5.50 -8.97 2.65
C VAL A 3 -4.76 -10.04 1.85
N ALA A 4 -4.66 -11.25 2.40
CA ALA A 4 -4.24 -12.40 1.59
C ALA A 4 -5.42 -13.04 0.89
N TRP A 5 -5.12 -13.64 -0.25
CA TRP A 5 -6.06 -14.36 -1.10
C TRP A 5 -5.60 -15.81 -1.24
N GLY A 6 -6.54 -16.73 -1.02
CA GLY A 6 -6.39 -18.16 -1.21
C GLY A 6 -7.10 -18.66 -2.47
N ILE A 7 -7.20 -19.98 -2.59
CA ILE A 7 -8.04 -20.62 -3.60
C ILE A 7 -9.53 -20.27 -3.34
N ASP A 8 -10.34 -20.27 -4.40
CA ASP A 8 -11.79 -20.00 -4.31
C ASP A 8 -12.16 -18.63 -3.71
N GLU A 9 -11.31 -17.61 -3.92
CA GLU A 9 -11.51 -16.23 -3.43
C GLU A 9 -11.58 -16.09 -1.90
N GLU A 10 -11.09 -17.08 -1.16
CA GLU A 10 -10.99 -16.94 0.30
C GLU A 10 -10.03 -15.80 0.66
N SER A 11 -10.50 -14.90 1.51
CA SER A 11 -9.71 -13.77 2.01
C SER A 11 -9.60 -13.76 3.53
N ARG A 12 -8.45 -13.30 4.02
CA ARG A 12 -8.18 -13.06 5.44
C ARG A 12 -7.41 -11.76 5.60
N SER A 13 -7.82 -10.95 6.57
CA SER A 13 -7.07 -9.76 6.97
C SER A 13 -5.79 -10.21 7.69
N ILE A 14 -4.64 -9.76 7.21
CA ILE A 14 -3.33 -10.12 7.78
C ILE A 14 -2.75 -8.97 8.59
N HIS A 15 -2.97 -7.73 8.16
CA HIS A 15 -2.36 -6.58 8.81
C HIS A 15 -3.08 -5.28 8.50
N THR A 16 -3.14 -4.40 9.49
CA THR A 16 -3.64 -3.03 9.33
C THR A 16 -2.64 -2.06 9.91
N ALA A 17 -2.26 -1.07 9.11
CA ALA A 17 -1.37 0.01 9.50
C ALA A 17 -2.02 1.36 9.22
N VAL A 18 -1.67 2.35 10.05
CA VAL A 18 -2.03 3.75 9.87
C VAL A 18 -0.76 4.52 9.59
N LEU A 19 -0.71 5.23 8.46
CA LEU A 19 0.37 6.15 8.13
C LEU A 19 -0.04 7.55 8.61
N TYR A 20 0.71 8.10 9.56
CA TYR A 20 0.48 9.45 10.07
C TYR A 20 1.24 10.46 9.22
N GLY A 21 0.58 11.55 8.82
CA GLY A 21 1.18 12.63 8.04
C GLY A 21 0.16 13.35 7.14
N GLU A 22 0.63 14.39 6.46
CA GLU A 22 -0.13 15.19 5.49
C GLU A 22 0.15 14.68 4.06
N PRO A 23 -0.87 14.27 3.26
CA PRO A 23 -0.68 13.81 1.87
C PRO A 23 -0.05 14.83 0.93
N LEU A 24 -0.07 16.12 1.29
CA LEU A 24 0.60 17.18 0.53
C LEU A 24 2.11 17.28 0.85
N LEU A 25 2.59 16.56 1.86
CA LEU A 25 4.00 16.48 2.24
C LEU A 25 4.60 15.12 1.84
N GLY A 26 5.92 15.10 1.66
CA GLY A 26 6.65 13.90 1.20
C GLY A 26 6.67 12.74 2.21
N GLU A 27 6.62 13.04 3.51
CA GLU A 27 6.85 12.06 4.59
C GLU A 27 5.91 10.85 4.57
N VAL A 28 4.63 11.08 4.25
CA VAL A 28 3.62 10.01 4.23
C VAL A 28 3.83 9.08 3.04
N TRP A 29 4.36 9.60 1.94
CA TRP A 29 4.67 8.83 0.73
C TRP A 29 5.93 7.98 0.91
N GLU A 30 6.97 8.51 1.55
CA GLU A 30 8.14 7.72 1.94
C GLU A 30 7.77 6.60 2.93
N ALA A 31 6.87 6.89 3.87
CA ALA A 31 6.34 5.88 4.77
C ALA A 31 5.54 4.80 4.02
N LEU A 32 4.75 5.21 3.01
CA LEU A 32 4.03 4.27 2.14
C LEU A 32 4.99 3.38 1.35
N ASP A 33 6.07 3.90 0.78
CA ASP A 33 7.08 3.10 0.08
C ASP A 33 7.71 2.05 1.01
N ARG A 34 8.15 2.47 2.19
CA ARG A 34 8.72 1.57 3.20
C ARG A 34 7.73 0.50 3.62
N TYR A 35 6.43 0.78 3.55
CA TYR A 35 5.39 -0.17 3.89
C TYR A 35 5.09 -1.16 2.75
N LEU A 36 5.21 -0.72 1.49
CA LEU A 36 4.96 -1.57 0.31
C LEU A 36 6.18 -2.43 -0.10
N SER A 37 7.39 -2.00 0.26
CA SER A 37 8.66 -2.65 -0.11
C SER A 37 8.94 -4.03 0.50
N PRO A 38 8.55 -4.35 1.76
CA PRO A 38 8.93 -5.61 2.40
C PRO A 38 8.34 -6.85 1.72
N THR A 39 8.93 -8.00 2.05
CA THR A 39 8.35 -9.31 1.72
C THR A 39 8.02 -10.07 3.00
N TRP A 40 6.93 -10.84 2.97
CA TRP A 40 6.45 -11.64 4.09
C TRP A 40 6.78 -13.11 3.85
N GLN A 41 7.24 -13.79 4.90
CA GLN A 41 7.46 -15.23 4.85
C GLN A 41 6.13 -15.95 5.09
N HIS A 42 5.72 -16.76 4.11
CA HIS A 42 4.60 -17.67 4.26
C HIS A 42 5.04 -18.94 5.02
N GLU A 43 4.10 -19.63 5.67
CA GLU A 43 4.39 -20.85 6.43
C GLU A 43 5.02 -21.97 5.59
N SER A 44 4.74 -22.00 4.28
CA SER A 44 5.38 -22.93 3.34
C SER A 44 6.84 -22.58 3.00
N GLY A 45 7.37 -21.47 3.52
CA GLY A 45 8.74 -21.01 3.28
C GLY A 45 8.90 -20.08 2.07
N ILE A 46 7.84 -19.84 1.29
CA ILE A 46 7.88 -18.88 0.18
C ILE A 46 7.86 -17.43 0.70
N ARG A 47 8.48 -16.50 -0.04
CA ARG A 47 8.38 -15.07 0.23
C ARG A 47 7.31 -14.44 -0.67
N LEU A 48 6.37 -13.72 -0.05
CA LEU A 48 5.30 -13.00 -0.70
C LEU A 48 5.59 -11.50 -0.66
N SER A 49 5.24 -10.76 -1.71
CA SER A 49 5.26 -9.28 -1.73
C SER A 49 3.84 -8.73 -1.91
N ILE A 50 3.64 -7.45 -1.61
CA ILE A 50 2.39 -6.77 -1.99
C ILE A 50 2.42 -6.59 -3.51
N GLN A 51 1.51 -7.28 -4.19
CA GLN A 51 1.36 -7.23 -5.65
C GLN A 51 0.51 -6.05 -6.12
N ALA A 52 -0.42 -5.60 -5.29
CA ALA A 52 -1.30 -4.48 -5.60
C ALA A 52 -1.70 -3.75 -4.32
N ALA A 53 -1.87 -2.44 -4.44
CA ALA A 53 -2.41 -1.59 -3.40
C ALA A 53 -3.48 -0.68 -3.98
N CYS A 54 -4.57 -0.48 -3.24
CA CYS A 54 -5.58 0.52 -3.55
C CYS A 54 -5.37 1.73 -2.65
N LEU A 55 -5.28 2.92 -3.25
CA LEU A 55 -5.12 4.17 -2.53
C LEU A 55 -6.40 4.98 -2.63
N TYR A 56 -6.96 5.35 -1.49
CA TYR A 56 -8.15 6.20 -1.41
C TYR A 56 -7.82 7.46 -0.61
N THR A 57 -7.87 8.62 -1.27
CA THR A 57 -7.46 9.92 -0.70
C THR A 57 -8.63 10.75 -0.17
N GLY A 58 -9.87 10.28 -0.30
CA GLY A 58 -11.07 11.01 0.15
C GLY A 58 -11.41 12.29 -0.65
N GLY A 59 -10.66 12.62 -1.70
CA GLY A 59 -11.03 13.65 -2.69
C GLY A 59 -10.95 15.12 -2.26
N THR A 60 -10.50 15.43 -1.04
CA THR A 60 -10.46 16.81 -0.53
C THR A 60 -9.06 17.44 -0.69
N CYS A 61 -8.98 18.77 -0.81
CA CYS A 61 -7.75 19.58 -0.74
C CYS A 61 -6.55 19.06 -1.57
N GLY A 62 -6.75 18.65 -2.83
CA GLY A 62 -5.65 18.28 -3.72
C GLY A 62 -4.97 16.94 -3.42
N TYR A 63 -5.45 16.16 -2.44
CA TYR A 63 -4.84 14.87 -2.06
C TYR A 63 -4.87 13.86 -3.21
N THR A 64 -5.94 13.84 -4.01
CA THR A 64 -6.00 13.01 -5.23
C THR A 64 -4.91 13.40 -6.23
N GLN A 65 -4.60 14.68 -6.36
CA GLN A 65 -3.53 15.15 -7.23
C GLN A 65 -2.16 14.72 -6.70
N ALA A 66 -1.94 14.78 -5.38
CA ALA A 66 -0.72 14.29 -4.75
C ALA A 66 -0.52 12.78 -4.96
N ALA A 67 -1.59 11.99 -4.85
CA ALA A 67 -1.56 10.56 -5.19
C ALA A 67 -1.18 10.31 -6.66
N TYR A 68 -1.72 11.08 -7.61
CA TYR A 68 -1.31 10.96 -9.02
C TYR A 68 0.15 11.34 -9.25
N GLN A 69 0.65 12.38 -8.56
CA GLN A 69 2.06 12.76 -8.63
C GLN A 69 2.97 11.64 -8.09
N TYR A 70 2.60 11.05 -6.95
CA TYR A 70 3.28 9.90 -6.36
C TYR A 70 3.34 8.72 -7.34
N LEU A 71 2.20 8.35 -7.94
CA LEU A 71 2.11 7.20 -8.87
C LEU A 71 2.91 7.40 -10.17
N ARG A 72 2.96 8.62 -10.71
CA ARG A 72 3.72 8.92 -11.95
C ARG A 72 5.21 8.65 -11.84
N THR A 73 5.77 8.72 -10.63
CA THR A 73 7.21 8.45 -10.40
C THR A 73 7.53 6.95 -10.30
N ARG A 74 6.51 6.08 -10.34
CA ARG A 74 6.60 4.62 -10.13
C ARG A 74 6.05 3.81 -11.32
N THR A 75 5.89 4.45 -12.47
CA THR A 75 5.55 3.75 -13.71
C THR A 75 6.88 3.40 -14.40
N ASP A 76 7.18 2.10 -14.52
CA ASP A 76 8.23 1.61 -15.43
C ASP A 76 7.85 1.89 -16.90
#